data_AF-A0A9Q1L9E1-F1
#
_entry.id   AF-A0A9Q1L9E1-F1
#
_cell.length_a   1.000
_cell.length_b   1.000
_cell.length_c   1.000
_cell.angle_alpha   90.00
_cell.angle_beta   90.00
_cell.angle_gamma   90.00
#
_symmetry.space_group_name_H-M   'P 1'
#
loop_
_entity.id
_entity.type
_entity.pdbx_description
1 polymer ?
#
loop_
_entity_poly.entity_id
_entity_poly.type
_entity_poly.pdbx_seq_one_letter_code
_entity_poly.pdbx_strand_id
1 'polypeptide(L)'
;MEISKLSTTLVVLMALAMTHSSLAQNLPKDIVIVHNKARAEVGAPLPPLRWNDTLAKYAHNYASTRLAECKLVHSDSPYGENLAMGYGEFSAVDAVNLWVGEKPNYDYASNSCKDAQNSPQDYLNPHNEARRQVGVGPMRWDNRLAAYAQNYANQRIGDCGMIHSHGPYGENLAAAFPQLNADRAVKMWVDERQWYDYNSNSCAWGKVCGHYTQVVWRNSVRLGCARVRCNNGWYFITCNYDPPGNYNGQRPYGDLEEQPAFDSKLELPTDV
;
A
#
# COMPACT_ATOMS: atom_id res chain seq x y z
N MET A 1 -61.65 21.17 -33.20
CA MET A 1 -60.18 21.21 -33.25
C MET A 1 -59.68 20.86 -31.86
N GLU A 2 -59.38 19.58 -31.67
CA GLU A 2 -58.98 18.98 -30.41
C GLU A 2 -57.58 19.44 -30.01
N ILE A 3 -57.45 20.08 -28.86
CA ILE A 3 -56.18 20.18 -28.12
C ILE A 3 -56.51 20.01 -26.64
N SER A 4 -56.74 18.78 -26.20
CA SER A 4 -56.73 18.49 -24.76
C SER A 4 -56.38 17.03 -24.51
N LYS A 5 -55.50 16.80 -23.53
CA LYS A 5 -55.05 15.50 -22.97
C LYS A 5 -53.75 14.89 -23.51
N LEU A 6 -52.72 15.70 -23.75
CA LEU A 6 -51.33 15.21 -23.59
C LEU A 6 -50.96 15.20 -22.09
N SER A 7 -51.46 14.14 -21.43
CA SER A 7 -50.80 13.35 -20.40
C SER A 7 -49.96 14.05 -19.33
N THR A 8 -50.62 14.57 -18.29
CA THR A 8 -50.04 14.75 -16.95
C THR A 8 -49.45 13.43 -16.40
N THR A 9 -49.92 12.29 -16.91
CA THR A 9 -49.42 10.93 -16.61
C THR A 9 -47.97 10.70 -17.08
N LEU A 10 -47.53 11.37 -18.16
CA LEU A 10 -46.18 11.21 -18.71
C LEU A 10 -45.10 11.89 -17.85
N VAL A 11 -45.46 13.01 -17.20
CA VAL A 11 -44.55 13.75 -16.31
C VAL A 11 -44.33 13.02 -14.99
N VAL A 12 -45.35 12.32 -14.48
CA VAL A 12 -45.23 11.50 -13.26
C VAL A 12 -44.40 10.23 -13.50
N LEU A 13 -44.49 9.61 -14.69
CA LEU A 13 -43.66 8.44 -15.04
C LEU A 13 -42.17 8.76 -15.20
N MET A 14 -41.80 9.98 -15.63
CA MET A 14 -40.39 10.40 -15.68
C MET A 14 -39.83 10.78 -14.29
N ALA A 15 -40.67 11.26 -13.37
CA ALA A 15 -40.24 11.54 -12.00
C ALA A 15 -39.99 10.26 -11.17
N LEU A 16 -40.62 9.13 -11.52
CA LEU A 16 -40.35 7.82 -10.93
C LEU A 16 -39.06 7.14 -11.45
N ALA A 17 -38.42 7.66 -12.50
CA ALA A 17 -37.17 7.09 -13.04
C ALA A 17 -35.90 7.74 -12.46
N MET A 18 -36.02 8.80 -11.65
CA MET A 18 -34.87 9.51 -11.06
C MET A 18 -34.57 9.13 -9.60
N THR A 19 -35.36 8.24 -9.00
CA THR A 19 -34.83 7.36 -7.95
C THR A 19 -34.22 6.15 -8.65
N HIS A 20 -33.07 6.33 -9.30
CA HIS A 20 -32.21 5.20 -9.62
C HIS A 20 -31.88 4.52 -8.29
N SER A 21 -32.58 3.42 -8.01
CA SER A 21 -32.53 2.74 -6.73
C SER A 21 -31.07 2.46 -6.36
N SER A 22 -30.57 3.04 -5.27
CA SER A 22 -29.24 2.74 -4.73
C SER A 22 -29.05 1.24 -4.50
N LEU A 23 -30.15 0.48 -4.35
CA LEU A 23 -30.18 -0.98 -4.36
C LEU A 23 -29.55 -1.63 -5.60
N ALA A 24 -29.66 -1.04 -6.80
CA ALA A 24 -29.10 -1.58 -8.05
C ALA A 24 -27.63 -1.20 -8.30
N GLN A 25 -26.99 -0.54 -7.34
CA GLN A 25 -25.57 -0.16 -7.38
C GLN A 25 -24.78 -0.75 -6.20
N ASN A 26 -25.43 -1.56 -5.38
CA ASN A 26 -24.85 -2.18 -4.18
C ASN A 26 -24.89 -3.71 -4.23
N LEU A 27 -25.37 -4.32 -5.33
CA LEU A 27 -25.39 -5.78 -5.43
C LEU A 27 -24.00 -6.32 -5.81
N PRO A 28 -23.67 -7.56 -5.40
CA PRO A 28 -22.48 -8.28 -5.82
C PRO A 28 -22.13 -8.15 -7.31
N LYS A 29 -23.15 -8.30 -8.17
CA LYS A 29 -22.99 -8.22 -9.63
C LYS A 29 -22.57 -6.84 -10.10
N ASP A 30 -23.07 -5.77 -9.48
CA ASP A 30 -22.83 -4.39 -9.93
C ASP A 30 -21.37 -4.02 -9.70
N ILE A 31 -20.86 -4.38 -8.51
CA ILE A 31 -19.46 -4.22 -8.11
C ILE A 31 -18.54 -4.97 -9.09
N VAL A 32 -18.83 -6.24 -9.39
CA VAL A 32 -18.00 -7.06 -10.29
C VAL A 32 -18.04 -6.53 -11.73
N ILE A 33 -19.20 -6.08 -12.21
CA ILE A 33 -19.35 -5.51 -13.56
C ILE A 33 -18.48 -4.27 -13.74
N VAL A 34 -18.54 -3.31 -12.80
CA VAL A 34 -17.77 -2.07 -12.94
C VAL A 34 -16.26 -2.31 -12.84
N HIS A 35 -15.81 -3.22 -11.97
CA HIS A 35 -14.40 -3.62 -11.93
C HIS A 35 -13.95 -4.29 -13.24
N ASN A 36 -14.74 -5.23 -13.76
CA ASN A 36 -14.38 -5.95 -14.98
C ASN A 36 -14.37 -5.05 -16.21
N LYS A 37 -15.27 -4.05 -16.25
CA LYS A 37 -15.20 -2.97 -17.25
C LYS A 37 -13.88 -2.23 -17.17
N ALA A 38 -13.49 -1.74 -15.99
CA ALA A 38 -12.23 -1.03 -15.81
C ALA A 38 -10.99 -1.89 -16.16
N ARG A 39 -11.00 -3.19 -15.80
CA ARG A 39 -9.93 -4.14 -16.16
C ARG A 39 -9.80 -4.34 -17.67
N ALA A 40 -10.92 -4.41 -18.39
CA ALA A 40 -10.93 -4.58 -19.84
C ALA A 40 -10.35 -3.35 -20.57
N GLU A 41 -10.54 -2.15 -20.02
CA GLU A 41 -10.02 -0.90 -20.59
C GLU A 41 -8.48 -0.76 -20.52
N VAL A 42 -7.80 -1.61 -19.74
CA VAL A 42 -6.33 -1.59 -19.64
C VAL A 42 -5.66 -2.18 -20.90
N GLY A 43 -6.37 -3.00 -21.67
CA GLY A 43 -5.81 -3.64 -22.87
C GLY A 43 -4.79 -4.75 -22.59
N ALA A 44 -4.69 -5.19 -21.34
CA ALA A 44 -3.88 -6.35 -20.91
C ALA A 44 -4.76 -7.59 -20.70
N PRO A 45 -4.24 -8.82 -20.83
CA PRO A 45 -5.00 -10.05 -20.66
C PRO A 45 -5.27 -10.35 -19.17
N LEU A 46 -6.07 -9.49 -18.54
CA LEU A 46 -6.45 -9.59 -17.13
C LEU A 46 -7.66 -10.53 -16.98
N PRO A 47 -7.57 -11.61 -16.17
CA PRO A 47 -8.74 -12.44 -15.88
C PRO A 47 -9.87 -11.61 -15.25
N PRO A 48 -11.14 -11.82 -15.64
CA PRO A 48 -12.25 -11.13 -15.02
C PRO A 48 -12.41 -11.59 -13.56
N LEU A 49 -12.66 -10.63 -12.68
CA LEU A 49 -13.00 -10.89 -11.29
C LEU A 49 -14.35 -11.60 -11.22
N ARG A 50 -14.48 -12.44 -10.19
CA ARG A 50 -15.72 -13.12 -9.81
C ARG A 50 -16.02 -12.78 -8.36
N TRP A 51 -17.30 -12.70 -8.03
CA TRP A 51 -17.72 -12.48 -6.65
C TRP A 51 -17.31 -13.68 -5.77
N ASN A 52 -17.00 -13.39 -4.51
CA ASN A 52 -16.70 -14.40 -3.51
C ASN A 52 -17.37 -14.00 -2.19
N ASP A 53 -18.31 -14.81 -1.72
CA ASP A 53 -19.12 -14.48 -0.54
C ASP A 53 -18.31 -14.49 0.76
N THR A 54 -17.22 -15.27 0.84
CA THR A 54 -16.32 -15.26 2.00
C THR A 54 -15.59 -13.92 2.12
N LEU A 55 -15.05 -13.41 1.00
CA LEU A 55 -14.40 -12.09 0.97
C LEU A 55 -15.40 -10.96 1.22
N ALA A 56 -16.59 -11.05 0.65
CA ALA A 56 -17.66 -10.07 0.87
C ALA A 56 -18.07 -10.00 2.35
N LYS A 57 -18.23 -11.16 3.01
CA LYS A 57 -18.54 -11.23 4.43
C LYS A 57 -17.42 -10.63 5.29
N TYR A 58 -16.16 -10.91 4.93
CA TYR A 58 -15.00 -10.31 5.60
C TYR A 58 -15.03 -8.77 5.50
N ALA A 59 -15.16 -8.24 4.27
CA ALA A 59 -15.19 -6.80 4.01
C ALA A 59 -16.35 -6.11 4.75
N HIS A 60 -17.55 -6.71 4.73
CA HIS A 60 -18.72 -6.21 5.45
C HIS A 60 -18.47 -6.15 6.97
N ASN A 61 -17.93 -7.23 7.55
CA ASN A 61 -17.63 -7.28 8.98
C ASN A 61 -16.61 -6.21 9.36
N TYR A 62 -15.55 -6.05 8.57
CA TYR A 62 -14.52 -5.05 8.83
C TYR A 62 -15.08 -3.62 8.74
N ALA A 63 -15.81 -3.29 7.67
CA ALA A 63 -16.46 -1.99 7.52
C ALA A 63 -17.40 -1.67 8.69
N SER A 64 -18.14 -2.69 9.18
CA SER A 64 -19.02 -2.55 10.35
C SER A 64 -18.28 -2.18 11.64
N THR A 65 -17.01 -2.58 11.80
CA THR A 65 -16.19 -2.18 12.97
C THR A 65 -15.78 -0.71 12.95
N ARG A 66 -15.85 -0.03 11.79
CA ARG A 66 -15.39 1.35 11.59
C ARG A 66 -16.51 2.39 11.58
N LEU A 67 -17.76 1.97 11.80
CA LEU A 67 -18.95 2.84 11.74
C LEU A 67 -18.86 4.05 12.68
N ALA A 68 -18.21 3.91 13.83
CA ALA A 68 -18.09 4.98 14.82
C ALA A 68 -17.01 6.02 14.49
N GLU A 69 -16.01 5.66 13.68
CA GLU A 69 -14.76 6.44 13.61
C GLU A 69 -14.57 7.21 12.30
N CYS A 70 -15.43 7.04 11.29
CA CYS A 70 -15.37 7.76 9.99
C CYS A 70 -13.94 7.97 9.45
N LYS A 71 -13.08 6.97 9.61
CA LYS A 71 -11.67 6.97 9.20
C LYS A 71 -11.42 5.78 8.29
N LEU A 72 -10.71 6.02 7.20
CA LEU A 72 -10.20 4.97 6.32
C LEU A 72 -8.93 4.37 6.94
N VAL A 73 -9.08 3.23 7.61
CA VAL A 73 -7.96 2.49 8.19
C VAL A 73 -7.97 1.10 7.58
N HIS A 74 -6.85 0.69 6.97
CA HIS A 74 -6.74 -0.63 6.39
C HIS A 74 -6.82 -1.75 7.44
N SER A 75 -7.38 -2.89 7.07
CA SER A 75 -7.32 -4.08 7.91
C SER A 75 -5.94 -4.74 7.80
N ASP A 76 -5.48 -5.39 8.89
CA ASP A 76 -4.26 -6.23 8.88
C ASP A 76 -4.52 -7.60 8.20
N SER A 77 -5.44 -7.65 7.23
CA SER A 77 -5.87 -8.89 6.58
C SER A 77 -4.86 -9.39 5.55
N PRO A 78 -4.91 -10.68 5.20
CA PRO A 78 -4.10 -11.21 4.09
C PRO A 78 -4.66 -10.87 2.70
N TYR A 79 -5.81 -10.18 2.60
CA TYR A 79 -6.44 -9.82 1.33
C TYR A 79 -6.01 -8.44 0.84
N GLY A 80 -5.99 -8.24 -0.47
CA GLY A 80 -5.91 -6.89 -1.04
C GLY A 80 -7.16 -6.09 -0.69
N GLU A 81 -6.99 -4.83 -0.29
CA GLU A 81 -8.07 -4.01 0.25
C GLU A 81 -8.06 -2.59 -0.33
N ASN A 82 -9.22 -2.13 -0.78
CA ASN A 82 -9.49 -0.74 -1.10
C ASN A 82 -10.61 -0.25 -0.16
N LEU A 83 -10.45 0.96 0.37
CA LEU A 83 -11.43 1.59 1.24
C LEU A 83 -11.92 2.89 0.60
N ALA A 84 -13.19 3.20 0.80
CA ALA A 84 -13.78 4.45 0.35
C ALA A 84 -14.79 4.95 1.37
N MET A 85 -14.95 6.26 1.43
CA MET A 85 -16.01 6.92 2.17
C MET A 85 -16.61 8.02 1.30
N GLY A 86 -17.90 8.25 1.44
CA GLY A 86 -18.63 9.31 0.77
C GLY A 86 -19.75 9.83 1.65
N TYR A 87 -20.33 10.97 1.26
CA TYR A 87 -21.47 11.56 1.95
C TYR A 87 -22.79 11.18 1.25
N GLY A 88 -23.87 11.08 2.02
CA GLY A 88 -25.21 10.78 1.48
C GLY A 88 -25.36 9.34 0.99
N GLU A 89 -26.14 9.15 -0.07
CA GLU A 89 -26.30 7.85 -0.76
C GLU A 89 -25.01 7.53 -1.53
N PHE A 90 -24.02 6.97 -0.83
CA PHE A 90 -22.75 6.54 -1.41
C PHE A 90 -22.80 5.03 -1.71
N SER A 91 -22.82 4.67 -2.99
CA SER A 91 -22.93 3.27 -3.41
C SER A 91 -21.57 2.58 -3.55
N ALA A 92 -21.59 1.24 -3.57
CA ALA A 92 -20.41 0.45 -3.87
C ALA A 92 -19.88 0.72 -5.29
N VAL A 93 -20.74 1.00 -6.27
CA VAL A 93 -20.31 1.44 -7.61
C VAL A 93 -19.59 2.79 -7.57
N ASP A 94 -20.04 3.74 -6.74
CA ASP A 94 -19.36 5.03 -6.58
C ASP A 94 -17.96 4.85 -6.00
N ALA A 95 -17.79 3.96 -5.02
CA ALA A 95 -16.48 3.61 -4.49
C ALA A 95 -15.53 3.09 -5.59
N VAL A 96 -16.01 2.20 -6.47
CA VAL A 96 -15.19 1.69 -7.57
C VAL A 96 -14.85 2.79 -8.57
N ASN A 97 -15.82 3.66 -8.91
CA ASN A 97 -15.57 4.78 -9.82
C ASN A 97 -14.54 5.76 -9.24
N LEU A 98 -14.55 6.00 -7.92
CA LEU A 98 -13.52 6.80 -7.26
C LEU A 98 -12.13 6.17 -7.43
N TRP A 99 -11.96 4.89 -7.12
CA TRP A 99 -10.66 4.21 -7.27
C TRP A 99 -10.19 4.16 -8.71
N VAL A 100 -11.07 3.86 -9.67
CA VAL A 100 -10.74 3.87 -11.10
C VAL A 100 -10.40 5.29 -11.58
N GLY A 101 -11.03 6.31 -10.99
CA GLY A 101 -10.76 7.72 -11.22
C GLY A 101 -9.34 8.16 -10.81
N GLU A 102 -8.60 7.34 -10.07
CA GLU A 102 -7.19 7.57 -9.74
C GLU A 102 -6.24 7.24 -10.91
N LYS A 103 -6.72 6.60 -11.98
CA LYS A 103 -5.96 6.28 -13.21
C LYS A 103 -5.06 7.43 -13.73
N PRO A 104 -5.53 8.68 -13.90
CA PRO A 104 -4.65 9.80 -14.32
C PRO A 104 -3.48 10.06 -13.38
N ASN A 105 -3.62 9.66 -12.11
CA ASN A 105 -2.59 9.79 -11.09
C ASN A 105 -1.59 8.64 -11.15
N TYR A 106 -1.81 7.56 -11.92
CA TYR A 106 -0.81 6.51 -12.09
C TYR A 106 0.18 6.85 -13.19
N ASP A 107 1.48 6.78 -12.90
CA ASP A 107 2.55 6.84 -13.89
C ASP A 107 3.01 5.42 -14.24
N TYR A 108 2.62 4.96 -15.44
CA TYR A 108 2.95 3.64 -15.95
C TYR A 108 4.45 3.45 -16.25
N ALA A 109 5.20 4.53 -16.52
CA ALA A 109 6.62 4.42 -16.82
C ALA A 109 7.45 4.13 -15.56
N SER A 110 7.08 4.75 -14.44
CA SER A 110 7.73 4.55 -13.14
C SER A 110 7.04 3.51 -12.26
N ASN A 111 5.83 3.07 -12.63
CA ASN A 111 4.98 2.18 -11.86
C ASN A 111 4.63 2.75 -10.46
N SER A 112 4.23 4.02 -10.40
CA SER A 112 3.94 4.76 -9.15
C SER A 112 2.78 5.76 -9.26
N CYS A 113 2.14 6.13 -8.14
CA CYS A 113 1.01 7.09 -8.11
C CYS A 113 1.46 8.54 -7.86
N LYS A 114 1.30 9.45 -8.82
CA LYS A 114 1.65 10.90 -8.85
C LYS A 114 1.29 11.73 -7.61
N ASP A 115 0.24 11.39 -6.85
CA ASP A 115 -0.24 12.20 -5.71
C ASP A 115 -0.17 11.52 -4.32
N ALA A 116 -0.02 10.19 -4.24
CA ALA A 116 0.09 9.44 -2.97
C ALA A 116 1.53 9.33 -2.49
N GLN A 117 2.19 10.48 -2.31
CA GLN A 117 3.64 10.48 -2.51
C GLN A 117 4.44 10.25 -1.22
N ASN A 118 3.93 10.40 0.01
CA ASN A 118 4.77 10.41 1.23
C ASN A 118 4.05 10.12 2.57
N SER A 119 2.86 9.53 2.59
CA SER A 119 2.21 9.09 3.83
C SER A 119 2.98 7.91 4.47
N PRO A 120 2.77 7.61 5.76
CA PRO A 120 3.33 6.40 6.39
C PRO A 120 3.09 5.12 5.59
N GLN A 121 1.88 4.96 5.03
CA GLN A 121 1.50 3.79 4.23
C GLN A 121 2.23 3.73 2.90
N ASP A 122 2.54 4.87 2.27
CA ASP A 122 3.27 4.93 1.00
C ASP A 122 4.73 4.42 1.15
N TYR A 123 5.27 4.42 2.37
CA TYR A 123 6.52 3.73 2.68
C TYR A 123 6.27 2.28 3.12
N LEU A 124 5.38 2.05 4.10
CA LEU A 124 5.18 0.73 4.68
C LEU A 124 4.74 -0.33 3.67
N ASN A 125 3.81 0.01 2.77
CA ASN A 125 3.23 -0.94 1.83
C ASN A 125 4.29 -1.57 0.91
N PRO A 126 5.12 -0.81 0.18
CA PRO A 126 6.17 -1.40 -0.66
C PRO A 126 7.27 -2.12 0.14
N HIS A 127 7.58 -1.70 1.38
CA HIS A 127 8.49 -2.46 2.24
C HIS A 127 7.91 -3.83 2.61
N ASN A 128 6.66 -3.85 3.09
CA ASN A 128 6.00 -5.07 3.53
C ASN A 128 5.69 -6.02 2.36
N GLU A 129 5.45 -5.48 1.16
CA GLU A 129 5.40 -6.25 -0.08
C GLU A 129 6.73 -6.96 -0.36
N ALA A 130 7.85 -6.22 -0.36
CA ALA A 130 9.17 -6.80 -0.60
C ALA A 130 9.53 -7.86 0.45
N ARG A 131 9.21 -7.61 1.72
CA ARG A 131 9.42 -8.57 2.83
C ARG A 131 8.59 -9.84 2.66
N ARG A 132 7.31 -9.72 2.27
CA ARG A 132 6.44 -10.86 2.01
C ARG A 132 6.99 -11.76 0.90
N GLN A 133 7.54 -11.17 -0.17
CA GLN A 133 8.14 -11.92 -1.28
C GLN A 133 9.32 -12.81 -0.88
N VAL A 134 9.96 -12.54 0.26
CA VAL A 134 11.09 -13.32 0.79
C VAL A 134 10.77 -14.02 2.12
N GLY A 135 9.48 -14.14 2.48
CA GLY A 135 9.05 -14.87 3.69
C GLY A 135 9.38 -14.16 5.01
N VAL A 136 9.56 -12.84 4.97
CA VAL A 136 9.85 -12.01 6.13
C VAL A 136 8.57 -11.33 6.62
N GLY A 137 8.34 -11.36 7.95
CA GLY A 137 7.17 -10.72 8.56
C GLY A 137 7.14 -9.19 8.36
N PRO A 138 5.95 -8.55 8.38
CA PRO A 138 5.81 -7.13 8.10
C PRO A 138 6.42 -6.25 9.22
N MET A 139 6.79 -5.02 8.85
CA MET A 139 7.14 -3.95 9.76
C MET A 139 5.92 -3.09 10.10
N ARG A 140 5.98 -2.37 11.21
CA ARG A 140 4.99 -1.37 11.63
C ARG A 140 5.59 0.03 11.64
N TRP A 141 4.76 1.04 11.41
CA TRP A 141 5.21 2.43 11.49
C TRP A 141 5.47 2.83 12.96
N ASP A 142 6.56 3.54 13.22
CA ASP A 142 6.87 4.13 14.52
C ASP A 142 7.04 5.66 14.36
N ASN A 143 6.15 6.43 14.98
CA ASN A 143 6.16 7.89 14.89
C ASN A 143 7.42 8.52 15.49
N ARG A 144 8.12 7.85 16.43
CA ARG A 144 9.39 8.34 16.98
C ARG A 144 10.51 8.22 15.96
N LEU A 145 10.56 7.12 15.21
CA LEU A 145 11.50 6.95 14.10
C LEU A 145 11.20 7.95 12.97
N ALA A 146 9.93 8.19 12.66
CA ALA A 146 9.54 9.18 11.65
C ALA A 146 9.95 10.61 12.07
N ALA A 147 9.80 10.96 13.35
CA ALA A 147 10.29 12.23 13.88
C ALA A 147 11.82 12.34 13.82
N TYR A 148 12.54 11.26 14.14
CA TYR A 148 13.99 11.18 14.00
C TYR A 148 14.41 11.39 12.54
N ALA A 149 13.79 10.66 11.61
CA ALA A 149 14.00 10.78 10.17
C ALA A 149 13.77 12.21 9.67
N GLN A 150 12.68 12.86 10.13
CA GLN A 150 12.35 14.24 9.74
C GLN A 150 13.39 15.23 10.24
N ASN A 151 13.82 15.09 11.50
CA ASN A 151 14.86 15.94 12.07
C ASN A 151 16.18 15.83 11.32
N TYR A 152 16.53 14.61 10.87
CA TYR A 152 17.73 14.41 10.08
C TYR A 152 17.59 14.95 8.66
N ALA A 153 16.48 14.66 7.97
CA ALA A 153 16.20 15.14 6.63
C ALA A 153 16.27 16.69 6.56
N ASN A 154 15.73 17.38 7.57
CA ASN A 154 15.79 18.84 7.68
C ASN A 154 17.24 19.39 7.65
N GLN A 155 18.21 18.66 8.22
CA GLN A 155 19.62 19.06 8.22
C GLN A 155 20.27 18.93 6.84
N ARG A 156 19.68 18.13 5.93
CA ARG A 156 20.18 17.89 4.57
C ARG A 156 19.54 18.81 3.52
N ILE A 157 18.61 19.69 3.90
CA ILE A 157 17.95 20.62 2.95
C ILE A 157 18.95 21.50 2.20
N GLY A 158 20.04 21.90 2.87
CA GLY A 158 21.04 22.80 2.30
C GLY A 158 21.84 22.21 1.15
N ASP A 159 22.23 20.93 1.23
CA ASP A 159 23.16 20.28 0.29
C ASP A 159 22.58 19.05 -0.42
N CYS A 160 21.47 18.49 0.08
CA CYS A 160 20.86 17.25 -0.39
C CYS A 160 21.81 16.03 -0.39
N GLY A 161 22.90 16.07 0.39
CA GLY A 161 23.94 15.05 0.28
C GLY A 161 23.51 13.74 0.93
N MET A 162 23.77 12.62 0.23
CA MET A 162 23.54 11.23 0.65
C MET A 162 24.56 10.79 1.71
N ILE A 163 24.47 11.41 2.89
CA ILE A 163 25.32 11.14 4.06
C ILE A 163 24.44 10.52 5.14
N HIS A 164 24.88 9.44 5.77
CA HIS A 164 24.14 8.80 6.86
C HIS A 164 24.19 9.63 8.14
N SER A 165 23.13 9.51 8.96
CA SER A 165 23.02 10.20 10.24
C SER A 165 23.99 9.69 11.31
N HIS A 166 24.52 8.48 11.13
CA HIS A 166 25.32 7.74 12.12
C HIS A 166 24.59 7.59 13.47
N GLY A 167 23.26 7.60 13.44
CA GLY A 167 22.41 7.36 14.60
C GLY A 167 22.33 5.89 15.02
N PRO A 168 21.52 5.59 16.05
CA PRO A 168 21.38 4.24 16.60
C PRO A 168 20.51 3.29 15.75
N TYR A 169 19.91 3.79 14.67
CA TYR A 169 18.96 3.04 13.83
C TYR A 169 19.60 2.58 12.53
N GLY A 170 19.02 1.55 11.90
CA GLY A 170 19.31 1.26 10.50
C GLY A 170 18.83 2.44 9.66
N GLU A 171 19.42 2.66 8.48
CA GLU A 171 19.10 3.84 7.67
C GLU A 171 19.27 3.56 6.17
N ASN A 172 18.24 3.92 5.40
CA ASN A 172 18.32 4.03 3.96
C ASN A 172 18.09 5.47 3.53
N LEU A 173 18.86 5.91 2.54
CA LEU A 173 18.78 7.25 1.98
C LEU A 173 18.40 7.17 0.50
N ALA A 174 17.70 8.19 0.01
CA ALA A 174 17.47 8.38 -1.41
C ALA A 174 17.42 9.87 -1.72
N ALA A 175 18.01 10.27 -2.85
CA ALA A 175 17.91 11.61 -3.38
C ALA A 175 17.68 11.57 -4.88
N ALA A 176 16.73 12.36 -5.39
CA ALA A 176 16.46 12.44 -6.83
C ALA A 176 15.85 13.78 -7.25
N PHE A 177 15.97 14.06 -8.55
CA PHE A 177 15.37 15.20 -9.25
C PHE A 177 14.68 14.70 -10.53
N PRO A 178 13.59 15.33 -11.01
CA PRO A 178 12.86 16.45 -10.39
C PRO A 178 11.85 16.02 -9.32
N GLN A 179 11.65 14.72 -9.12
CA GLN A 179 10.65 14.18 -8.20
C GLN A 179 11.21 12.95 -7.48
N LEU A 180 10.92 12.86 -6.18
CA LEU A 180 11.13 11.65 -5.38
C LEU A 180 9.98 11.55 -4.39
N ASN A 181 9.31 10.39 -4.41
CA ASN A 181 8.26 10.01 -3.48
C ASN A 181 8.65 8.74 -2.74
N ALA A 182 7.87 8.39 -1.73
CA ALA A 182 8.02 7.19 -0.93
C ALA A 182 8.13 5.95 -1.81
N ASP A 183 7.13 5.68 -2.64
CA ASP A 183 7.07 4.49 -3.50
C ASP A 183 8.31 4.36 -4.41
N ARG A 184 8.73 5.43 -5.10
CA ARG A 184 9.93 5.42 -5.94
C ARG A 184 11.21 5.20 -5.13
N ALA A 185 11.34 5.81 -3.95
CA ALA A 185 12.51 5.61 -3.11
C ALA A 185 12.60 4.15 -2.64
N VAL A 186 11.50 3.58 -2.15
CA VAL A 186 11.46 2.17 -1.73
C VAL A 186 11.71 1.25 -2.91
N LYS A 187 11.12 1.54 -4.07
CA LYS A 187 11.37 0.79 -5.31
C LYS A 187 12.85 0.82 -5.70
N MET A 188 13.51 1.97 -5.66
CA MET A 188 14.94 2.08 -5.95
C MET A 188 15.78 1.17 -5.04
N TRP A 189 15.44 1.10 -3.75
CA TRP A 189 16.11 0.21 -2.80
C TRP A 189 15.79 -1.26 -3.07
N VAL A 190 14.53 -1.60 -3.34
CA VAL A 190 14.10 -2.98 -3.61
C VAL A 190 14.68 -3.51 -4.93
N ASP A 191 14.82 -2.67 -5.96
CA ASP A 191 15.38 -3.03 -7.26
C ASP A 191 16.84 -3.50 -7.15
N GLU A 192 17.56 -3.17 -6.07
CA GLU A 192 18.91 -3.72 -5.80
C GLU A 192 18.91 -5.24 -5.61
N ARG A 193 17.74 -5.85 -5.31
CA ARG A 193 17.56 -7.32 -5.25
C ARG A 193 18.16 -8.04 -6.44
N GLN A 194 18.07 -7.46 -7.64
CA GLN A 194 18.59 -8.08 -8.87
C GLN A 194 20.12 -8.28 -8.85
N TRP A 195 20.82 -7.57 -7.97
CA TRP A 195 22.28 -7.64 -7.79
C TRP A 195 22.71 -8.40 -6.54
N TYR A 196 21.76 -8.78 -5.68
CA TYR A 196 22.03 -9.46 -4.42
C TYR A 196 21.87 -10.97 -4.57
N ASP A 197 22.91 -11.73 -4.25
CA ASP A 197 22.86 -13.19 -4.16
C ASP A 197 22.75 -13.61 -2.70
N TYR A 198 21.60 -14.21 -2.38
CA TYR A 198 21.31 -14.72 -1.04
C TYR A 198 22.25 -15.86 -0.61
N ASN A 199 22.58 -16.78 -1.51
CA ASN A 199 23.34 -17.99 -1.18
C ASN A 199 24.79 -17.67 -0.83
N SER A 200 25.39 -16.71 -1.51
CA SER A 200 26.73 -16.22 -1.20
C SER A 200 26.74 -15.05 -0.21
N ASN A 201 25.55 -14.54 0.17
CA ASN A 201 25.39 -13.33 0.98
C ASN A 201 26.21 -12.15 0.43
N SER A 202 26.20 -11.97 -0.89
CA SER A 202 27.08 -11.03 -1.58
C SER A 202 26.33 -10.17 -2.59
N CYS A 203 26.92 -9.01 -2.88
CA CYS A 203 26.42 -8.10 -3.91
C CYS A 203 27.29 -8.22 -5.16
N ALA A 204 26.68 -8.16 -6.33
CA ALA A 204 27.39 -8.18 -7.60
C ALA A 204 28.46 -7.07 -7.67
N TRP A 205 29.58 -7.37 -8.34
CA TRP A 205 30.70 -6.45 -8.41
C TRP A 205 30.31 -5.07 -8.98
N GLY A 206 30.70 -4.01 -8.27
CA GLY A 206 30.37 -2.62 -8.64
C GLY A 206 28.91 -2.23 -8.43
N LYS A 207 28.10 -3.06 -7.75
CA LYS A 207 26.70 -2.76 -7.40
C LYS A 207 26.55 -2.44 -5.91
N VAL A 208 25.38 -1.90 -5.57
CA VAL A 208 24.96 -1.63 -4.19
C VAL A 208 23.76 -2.53 -3.89
N CYS A 209 23.77 -3.15 -2.71
CA CYS A 209 22.68 -4.01 -2.24
C CYS A 209 22.27 -3.69 -0.79
N GLY A 210 22.98 -2.75 -0.14
CA GLY A 210 22.77 -2.44 1.28
C GLY A 210 21.39 -1.88 1.57
N HIS A 211 20.77 -1.20 0.60
CA HIS A 211 19.43 -0.68 0.80
C HIS A 211 18.40 -1.81 0.73
N TYR A 212 18.52 -2.70 -0.25
CA TYR A 212 17.67 -3.90 -0.33
C TYR A 212 17.77 -4.74 0.95
N THR A 213 18.99 -5.09 1.38
CA THR A 213 19.17 -5.95 2.57
C THR A 213 18.58 -5.32 3.82
N GLN A 214 18.61 -3.99 3.96
CA GLN A 214 17.96 -3.30 5.07
C GLN A 214 16.42 -3.33 4.97
N VAL A 215 15.84 -3.15 3.78
CA VAL A 215 14.37 -3.23 3.57
C VAL A 215 13.85 -4.59 4.02
N VAL A 216 14.53 -5.66 3.64
CA VAL A 216 14.12 -7.04 3.95
C VAL A 216 14.77 -7.62 5.20
N TRP A 217 15.39 -6.78 6.04
CA TRP A 217 16.04 -7.23 7.27
C TRP A 217 15.02 -7.76 8.28
N ARG A 218 15.08 -9.05 8.59
CA ARG A 218 14.07 -9.76 9.40
C ARG A 218 13.85 -9.15 10.77
N ASN A 219 14.94 -8.77 11.43
CA ASN A 219 14.89 -8.26 12.80
C ASN A 219 14.44 -6.79 12.87
N SER A 220 14.47 -6.05 11.77
CA SER A 220 13.92 -4.69 11.74
C SER A 220 12.40 -4.80 11.68
N VAL A 221 11.71 -4.37 12.74
CA VAL A 221 10.25 -4.52 12.89
C VAL A 221 9.51 -3.18 12.93
N ARG A 222 10.24 -2.07 13.11
CA ARG A 222 9.71 -0.70 13.12
C ARG A 222 10.37 0.14 12.04
N LEU A 223 9.55 0.93 11.34
CA LEU A 223 9.95 1.83 10.26
C LEU A 223 9.47 3.25 10.54
N GLY A 224 10.28 4.25 10.24
CA GLY A 224 9.84 5.64 10.16
C GLY A 224 10.65 6.40 9.13
N CYS A 225 9.97 7.17 8.29
CA CYS A 225 10.59 7.84 7.14
C CYS A 225 10.20 9.32 7.08
N ALA A 226 11.00 10.09 6.37
CA ALA A 226 10.72 11.49 6.07
C ALA A 226 11.23 11.89 4.68
N ARG A 227 10.58 12.91 4.11
CA ARG A 227 11.00 13.56 2.86
C ARG A 227 11.14 15.06 3.07
N VAL A 228 12.17 15.65 2.46
CA VAL A 228 12.31 17.09 2.31
C VAL A 228 12.62 17.47 0.86
N ARG A 229 12.30 18.73 0.51
CA ARG A 229 12.78 19.35 -0.73
C ARG A 229 14.02 20.18 -0.39
N CYS A 230 15.11 19.92 -1.09
CA CYS A 230 16.38 20.61 -0.94
C CYS A 230 16.39 21.95 -1.69
N ASN A 231 17.28 22.86 -1.30
CA ASN A 231 17.39 24.20 -1.89
C ASN A 231 17.74 24.19 -3.39
N ASN A 232 18.43 23.15 -3.85
CA ASN A 232 18.78 22.92 -5.25
C ASN A 232 17.64 22.28 -6.08
N GLY A 233 16.44 22.14 -5.50
CA GLY A 233 15.25 21.59 -6.15
C GLY A 233 15.17 20.06 -6.15
N TRP A 234 16.20 19.35 -5.68
CA TRP A 234 16.16 17.91 -5.47
C TRP A 234 15.26 17.56 -4.28
N TYR A 235 14.87 16.30 -4.19
CA TYR A 235 14.20 15.74 -3.02
C TYR A 235 15.11 14.73 -2.34
N PHE A 236 15.07 14.72 -1.00
CA PHE A 236 15.82 13.81 -0.14
C PHE A 236 14.85 13.04 0.75
N ILE A 237 15.05 11.73 0.86
CA ILE A 237 14.31 10.82 1.73
C ILE A 237 15.29 10.06 2.62
N THR A 238 14.96 9.94 3.90
CA THR A 238 15.59 8.99 4.83
C THR A 238 14.52 8.12 5.48
N CYS A 239 14.80 6.83 5.58
CA CYS A 239 14.00 5.85 6.32
C CYS A 239 14.87 5.19 7.38
N ASN A 240 14.38 5.15 8.61
CA ASN A 240 15.04 4.54 9.76
C ASN A 240 14.37 3.25 10.21
N TYR A 241 15.18 2.29 10.64
CA TYR A 241 14.79 0.91 10.94
C TYR A 241 15.21 0.53 12.37
N ASP A 242 14.29 -0.04 13.15
CA ASP A 242 14.57 -0.45 14.54
C ASP A 242 14.00 -1.85 14.85
N PRO A 243 14.81 -2.80 15.34
CA PRO A 243 16.29 -2.79 15.44
C PRO A 243 17.04 -2.51 14.11
N PRO A 244 18.27 -1.97 14.16
CA PRO A 244 19.12 -1.78 12.98
C PRO A 244 19.45 -3.12 12.30
N GLY A 245 19.67 -3.06 10.98
CA GLY A 245 20.07 -4.22 10.17
C GLY A 245 21.48 -4.12 9.61
N ASN A 246 21.74 -4.88 8.55
CA ASN A 246 23.01 -4.90 7.81
C ASN A 246 24.25 -5.21 8.66
N TYR A 247 24.12 -6.12 9.63
CA TYR A 247 25.27 -6.59 10.38
C TYR A 247 26.19 -7.46 9.51
N ASN A 248 27.48 -7.12 9.49
CA ASN A 248 28.49 -7.86 8.72
C ASN A 248 28.47 -9.36 9.06
N GLY A 249 28.42 -10.19 8.01
CA GLY A 249 28.39 -11.65 8.11
C GLY A 249 27.02 -12.25 8.42
N GLN A 250 25.99 -11.44 8.72
CA GLN A 250 24.62 -11.93 8.90
C GLN A 250 23.83 -11.82 7.60
N ARG A 251 22.93 -12.78 7.37
CA ARG A 251 21.98 -12.74 6.25
C ARG A 251 20.75 -11.91 6.63
N PRO A 252 20.16 -11.17 5.68
CA PRO A 252 19.03 -10.29 5.98
C PRO A 252 17.78 -11.02 6.45
N TYR A 253 17.55 -12.28 6.04
CA TYR A 253 16.33 -13.00 6.39
C TYR A 253 16.50 -14.44 6.90
N GLY A 254 17.75 -14.86 7.14
CA GLY A 254 18.09 -16.16 7.72
C GLY A 254 17.72 -17.35 6.84
N ASP A 255 18.39 -18.48 7.04
CA ASP A 255 18.03 -19.71 6.34
C ASP A 255 16.64 -20.17 6.82
N LEU A 256 15.86 -20.72 5.89
CA LEU A 256 14.57 -21.36 6.17
C LEU A 256 14.80 -22.64 7.00
N GLU A 257 15.41 -22.56 8.18
CA GLU A 257 15.56 -23.70 9.09
C GLU A 257 14.38 -23.74 10.07
N GLU A 258 13.53 -24.73 9.80
CA GLU A 258 12.53 -25.37 10.66
C GLU A 258 11.72 -24.44 11.58
N GLN A 259 10.58 -23.97 11.05
CA GLN A 259 9.40 -23.92 11.91
C GLN A 259 9.23 -25.35 12.47
N PRO A 260 9.28 -25.59 13.80
CA PRO A 260 8.85 -26.88 14.30
C PRO A 260 7.42 -27.05 13.82
N ALA A 261 7.17 -28.16 13.12
CA ALA A 261 5.82 -28.55 12.75
C ALA A 261 4.94 -28.35 13.99
N PHE A 262 3.86 -27.58 13.83
CA PHE A 262 2.86 -27.41 14.88
C PHE A 262 2.38 -28.82 15.26
N ASP A 263 2.92 -29.34 16.36
CA ASP A 263 2.59 -30.67 16.85
C ASP A 263 1.13 -30.61 17.28
N SER A 264 0.27 -31.19 16.46
CA SER A 264 -1.16 -31.30 16.70
C SER A 264 -1.51 -32.27 17.83
N LYS A 265 -0.53 -32.69 18.65
CA LYS A 265 -0.71 -33.61 19.78
C LYS A 265 -0.30 -33.04 21.14
N LEU A 266 -0.39 -31.73 21.37
CA LEU A 266 -0.45 -31.26 22.75
C LEU A 266 -1.88 -31.42 23.27
N GLU A 267 -2.15 -32.57 23.87
CA GLU A 267 -3.36 -32.82 24.66
C GLU A 267 -3.50 -31.72 25.73
N LEU A 268 -4.71 -31.14 25.80
CA LEU A 268 -5.10 -30.19 26.84
C LEU A 268 -5.00 -30.87 28.21
N PRO A 269 -4.38 -30.24 29.22
CA PRO A 269 -4.49 -30.70 30.60
C PRO A 269 -5.97 -30.62 31.00
N THR A 270 -6.54 -31.76 31.35
CA THR A 270 -7.79 -31.81 32.09
C THR A 270 -7.46 -31.54 33.55
N ASP A 271 -7.82 -30.35 34.01
CA ASP A 271 -8.12 -29.99 35.41
C ASP A 271 -8.38 -28.47 35.46
N VAL A 272 -9.65 -28.03 35.53
CA VAL A 272 -10.45 -27.70 36.73
C VAL A 272 -11.92 -27.55 36.33
#